data_AF-A0A0D6SSM9-F1
#
_entry.id   AF-A0A0D6SSM9-F1
#
_cell.length_a   1.000
_cell.length_b   1.000
_cell.length_c   1.000
_cell.angle_alpha   90.00
_cell.angle_beta   90.00
_cell.angle_gamma   90.00
#
_symmetry.space_group_name_H-M   'P 1'
#
loop_
_entity.id
_entity.type
_entity.pdbx_description
1 polymer ?
#
loop_
_entity_poly.entity_id
_entity_poly.type
_entity_poly.pdbx_seq_one_letter_code
_entity_poly.pdbx_strand_id
1 'polypeptide(L)'
;MDPALVDAYSKRLAFDSEYRGFFDKASQLSEAEREAEAERLRKGLEEREARGDLAASESLMLQIALIQATESDPEEQKSRANALLSRYQAASEAREKALAQQPSPQFKRYKQDEKRIVEEVMALEAIPDGLSRNEYLRQRLQEAREQAYR
;
A
#
# COMPACT_ATOMS: atom_id res chain seq x y z
N MET A 1 22.06 22.11 3.70
CA MET A 1 20.87 21.31 3.41
C MET A 1 20.34 21.75 2.06
N ASP A 2 19.98 20.80 1.19
CA ASP A 2 19.40 21.08 -0.12
C ASP A 2 17.94 21.59 0.06
N PRO A 3 17.58 22.79 -0.44
CA PRO A 3 16.23 23.34 -0.35
C PRO A 3 15.14 22.42 -0.91
N ALA A 4 15.45 21.62 -1.94
CA ALA A 4 14.50 20.69 -2.54
C ALA A 4 14.17 19.52 -1.59
N LEU A 5 15.14 19.07 -0.79
CA LEU A 5 14.93 18.03 0.21
C LEU A 5 14.08 18.53 1.39
N VAL A 6 14.24 19.81 1.76
CA VAL A 6 13.43 20.44 2.81
C VAL A 6 11.96 20.59 2.38
N ASP A 7 11.72 20.98 1.12
CA ASP A 7 10.37 21.10 0.55
C ASP A 7 9.67 19.73 0.37
N ALA A 8 10.39 18.71 -0.07
CA ALA A 8 9.83 17.35 -0.15
C ALA A 8 9.46 16.79 1.23
N TYR A 9 10.30 17.04 2.24
CA TYR A 9 10.05 16.61 3.60
C TYR A 9 8.85 17.33 4.24
N SER A 10 8.72 18.65 4.03
CA SER A 10 7.59 19.42 4.56
C SER A 10 6.26 18.99 3.94
N LYS A 11 6.22 18.75 2.62
CA LYS A 11 5.04 18.20 1.92
C LYS A 11 4.62 16.84 2.44
N ARG A 12 5.59 15.97 2.75
CA ARG A 12 5.34 14.66 3.36
C ARG A 12 4.66 14.82 4.72
N LEU A 13 5.22 15.65 5.60
CA LEU A 13 4.65 15.89 6.93
C LEU A 13 3.25 16.50 6.86
N ALA A 14 3.02 17.44 5.94
CA ALA A 14 1.73 18.06 5.75
C ALA A 14 0.66 17.02 5.36
N PHE A 15 0.94 16.19 4.35
CA PHE A 15 0.01 15.14 3.94
C PHE A 15 -0.25 14.12 5.05
N ASP A 16 0.79 13.69 5.77
CA ASP A 16 0.64 12.72 6.86
C ASP A 16 -0.22 13.31 8.00
N SER A 17 -0.11 14.62 8.25
CA SER A 17 -0.97 15.36 9.19
C SER A 17 -2.41 15.48 8.69
N GLU A 18 -2.62 15.78 7.41
CA GLU A 18 -3.96 15.87 6.80
C GLU A 18 -4.67 14.51 6.84
N TYR A 19 -3.95 13.44 6.45
CA TYR A 19 -4.48 12.08 6.44
C TYR A 19 -4.90 11.63 7.85
N ARG A 20 -4.08 11.87 8.87
CA ARG A 20 -4.44 11.57 10.27
C ARG A 20 -5.61 12.43 10.74
N GLY A 21 -5.56 13.73 10.47
CA GLY A 21 -6.59 14.68 10.88
C GLY A 21 -7.97 14.42 10.26
N PHE A 22 -8.03 13.73 9.13
CA PHE A 22 -9.29 13.28 8.55
C PHE A 22 -10.03 12.31 9.49
N PHE A 23 -9.36 11.30 10.06
CA PHE A 23 -10.02 10.34 10.96
C PHE A 23 -10.53 11.00 12.24
N ASP A 24 -9.83 12.01 12.74
CA ASP A 24 -10.25 12.78 13.91
C ASP A 24 -11.52 13.61 13.62
N LYS A 25 -11.65 14.13 12.39
CA LYS A 25 -12.74 15.03 11.98
C LYS A 25 -13.89 14.32 11.27
N ALA A 26 -13.69 13.10 10.78
CA ALA A 26 -14.64 12.40 9.91
C ALA A 26 -16.03 12.31 10.54
N SER A 27 -16.13 12.05 11.85
CA SER A 27 -17.40 11.97 12.59
C SER A 27 -18.16 13.30 12.67
N GLN A 28 -17.47 14.43 12.47
CA GLN A 28 -18.02 15.78 12.50
C GLN A 28 -18.42 16.29 11.11
N LEU A 29 -18.00 15.60 10.05
CA LEU A 29 -18.32 15.93 8.67
C LEU A 29 -19.64 15.29 8.25
N SER A 30 -20.38 15.98 7.38
CA SER A 30 -21.48 15.37 6.65
C SER A 30 -20.95 14.25 5.73
N GLU A 31 -21.83 13.33 5.33
CA GLU A 31 -21.49 12.22 4.44
C GLU A 31 -20.83 12.72 3.13
N ALA A 32 -21.39 13.76 2.52
CA ALA A 32 -20.87 14.36 1.30
C ALA A 32 -19.47 14.99 1.49
N GLU A 33 -19.24 15.68 2.61
CA GLU A 33 -17.93 16.26 2.93
C GLU A 33 -16.89 15.18 3.23
N ARG A 34 -17.31 14.11 3.92
CA ARG A 34 -16.44 12.99 4.27
C ARG A 34 -15.98 12.25 3.01
N GLU A 35 -16.89 12.00 2.07
CA GLU A 35 -16.57 11.36 0.80
C GLU A 35 -15.67 12.25 -0.06
N ALA A 36 -15.94 13.57 -0.13
CA ALA A 36 -15.11 14.51 -0.87
C ALA A 36 -13.68 14.59 -0.33
N GLU A 37 -13.51 14.61 0.99
CA GLU A 37 -12.20 14.69 1.63
C GLU A 37 -11.44 13.35 1.50
N ALA A 38 -12.12 12.22 1.64
CA ALA A 38 -11.52 10.92 1.39
C ALA A 38 -11.07 10.74 -0.06
N GLU A 39 -11.84 11.24 -1.03
CA GLU A 39 -11.46 11.24 -2.44
C GLU A 39 -10.20 12.07 -2.71
N ARG A 40 -10.08 13.24 -2.05
CA ARG A 40 -8.88 14.09 -2.11
C ARG A 40 -7.66 13.35 -1.56
N LEU A 41 -7.80 12.70 -0.41
CA LEU A 41 -6.74 11.92 0.22
C LEU A 41 -6.36 10.71 -0.64
N ARG A 42 -7.33 10.01 -1.24
CA ARG A 42 -7.09 8.89 -2.15
C ARG A 42 -6.22 9.31 -3.33
N LYS A 43 -6.55 10.41 -4.00
CA LYS A 43 -5.73 10.94 -5.11
C LYS A 43 -4.30 11.26 -4.67
N GLY A 44 -4.14 11.85 -3.48
CA GLY A 44 -2.81 12.12 -2.94
C GLY A 44 -2.00 10.84 -2.64
N LEU A 45 -2.65 9.75 -2.20
CA LEU A 45 -2.01 8.45 -2.03
C LEU A 45 -1.57 7.86 -3.38
N GLU A 46 -2.44 7.91 -4.39
CA GLU A 46 -2.15 7.43 -5.75
C GLU A 46 -0.97 8.20 -6.39
N GLU A 47 -0.92 9.53 -6.23
CA GLU A 47 0.19 10.35 -6.72
C GLU A 47 1.52 10.01 -6.02
N ARG A 48 1.49 9.81 -4.70
CA ARG A 48 2.69 9.41 -3.93
C ARG A 48 3.16 8.02 -4.31
N GLU A 49 2.23 7.09 -4.57
CA GLU A 49 2.56 5.78 -5.11
C GLU A 49 3.23 5.88 -6.49
N ALA A 50 2.66 6.68 -7.39
CA ALA A 50 3.19 6.86 -8.75
C ALA A 50 4.60 7.47 -8.78
N ARG A 51 4.93 8.33 -7.81
CA ARG A 51 6.27 8.91 -7.64
C ARG A 51 7.27 8.00 -6.92
N GLY A 52 6.81 6.88 -6.34
CA GLY A 52 7.64 5.99 -5.53
C GLY A 52 7.88 6.49 -4.09
N ASP A 53 7.19 7.55 -3.66
CA ASP A 53 7.23 8.08 -2.29
C ASP A 53 6.46 7.16 -1.31
N LEU A 54 5.59 6.31 -1.84
CA LEU A 54 4.74 5.37 -1.10
C LEU A 54 4.75 4.02 -1.81
N ALA A 55 4.96 2.94 -1.06
CA ALA A 55 4.87 1.59 -1.63
C ALA A 55 3.41 1.24 -1.95
N ALA A 56 3.19 0.48 -3.03
CA ALA A 56 1.86 0.06 -3.48
C ALA A 56 1.04 -0.65 -2.37
N SER A 57 1.69 -1.51 -1.57
CA SER A 57 1.02 -2.18 -0.44
C SER A 57 0.61 -1.22 0.67
N GLU A 58 1.37 -0.14 0.87
CA GLU A 58 1.07 0.89 1.85
C GLU A 58 -0.08 1.78 1.38
N SER A 59 -0.04 2.21 0.12
CA SER A 59 -1.14 2.92 -0.54
C SER A 59 -2.46 2.16 -0.46
N LEU A 60 -2.44 0.86 -0.77
CA LEU A 60 -3.60 -0.01 -0.65
C LEU A 60 -4.20 -0.01 0.76
N MET A 61 -3.39 -0.21 1.80
CA MET A 61 -3.87 -0.20 3.19
C MET A 61 -4.49 1.14 3.58
N LEU A 62 -3.84 2.24 3.22
CA LEU A 62 -4.30 3.58 3.55
C LEU A 62 -5.63 3.90 2.82
N GLN A 63 -5.80 3.44 1.59
CA GLN A 63 -7.06 3.57 0.86
C GLN A 63 -8.18 2.68 1.43
N ILE A 64 -7.86 1.48 1.93
CA ILE A 64 -8.84 0.64 2.65
C ILE A 64 -9.32 1.33 3.93
N ALA A 65 -8.41 1.96 4.68
CA ALA A 65 -8.79 2.71 5.88
C ALA A 65 -9.69 3.92 5.55
N LEU A 66 -9.48 4.58 4.40
CA LEU A 66 -10.40 5.63 3.94
C LEU A 66 -11.80 5.08 3.64
N ILE A 67 -11.90 3.94 2.96
CA ILE A 67 -13.19 3.26 2.67
C ILE A 67 -13.94 2.94 3.98
N GLN A 68 -13.24 2.42 4.99
CA GLN A 68 -13.82 2.09 6.29
C GLN A 68 -14.30 3.32 7.07
N ALA A 69 -13.68 4.48 6.83
CA ALA A 69 -14.05 5.72 7.50
C ALA A 69 -15.20 6.46 6.80
N THR A 70 -15.37 6.30 5.49
CA THR A 70 -16.43 6.97 4.72
C THR A 70 -17.72 6.19 4.65
N GLU A 71 -17.63 4.90 4.36
CA GLU A 71 -18.80 4.05 4.16
C GLU A 71 -19.33 3.54 5.50
N SER A 72 -20.64 3.59 5.72
CA SER A 72 -21.25 3.15 6.97
C SER A 72 -21.84 1.75 6.87
N ASP A 73 -22.12 1.26 5.66
CA ASP A 73 -22.59 -0.11 5.42
C ASP A 73 -21.41 -1.10 5.37
N PRO A 74 -21.33 -2.09 6.29
CA PRO A 74 -20.28 -3.10 6.30
C PRO A 74 -20.17 -3.92 5.02
N GLU A 75 -21.28 -4.21 4.32
CA GLU A 75 -21.25 -4.97 3.08
C GLU A 75 -20.69 -4.12 1.92
N GLU A 76 -21.04 -2.83 1.88
CA GLU A 76 -20.53 -1.88 0.90
C GLU A 76 -19.03 -1.58 1.16
N GLN A 77 -18.61 -1.44 2.42
CA GLN A 77 -17.19 -1.33 2.79
C GLN A 77 -16.39 -2.52 2.24
N LYS A 78 -16.88 -3.74 2.48
CA LYS A 78 -16.24 -4.98 2.05
C LYS A 78 -16.20 -5.08 0.52
N SER A 79 -17.29 -4.72 -0.15
CA SER A 79 -17.38 -4.67 -1.62
C SER A 79 -16.31 -3.74 -2.21
N ARG A 80 -16.23 -2.50 -1.71
CA ARG A 80 -15.25 -1.50 -2.16
C ARG A 80 -13.81 -1.90 -1.87
N ALA A 81 -13.54 -2.44 -0.68
CA ALA A 81 -12.22 -2.94 -0.31
C ALA A 81 -11.77 -4.12 -1.21
N ASN A 82 -12.68 -5.04 -1.51
CA ASN A 82 -12.40 -6.16 -2.42
C ASN A 82 -12.15 -5.67 -3.85
N ALA A 83 -12.95 -4.74 -4.35
CA ALA A 83 -12.74 -4.14 -5.67
C ALA A 83 -11.36 -3.46 -5.77
N LEU A 84 -10.95 -2.75 -4.72
CA LEU A 84 -9.63 -2.14 -4.63
C LEU A 84 -8.51 -3.20 -4.62
N LEU A 85 -8.66 -4.25 -3.82
CA LEU A 85 -7.71 -5.37 -3.78
C LEU A 85 -7.54 -6.02 -5.16
N SER A 86 -8.65 -6.28 -5.86
CA SER A 86 -8.63 -6.85 -7.21
C SER A 86 -7.92 -5.95 -8.22
N ARG A 87 -8.08 -4.61 -8.13
CA ARG A 87 -7.35 -3.67 -8.98
C ARG A 87 -5.83 -3.75 -8.74
N TYR A 88 -5.41 -3.81 -7.48
CA TYR A 88 -3.98 -3.95 -7.14
C TYR A 88 -3.41 -5.30 -7.58
N GLN A 89 -4.18 -6.39 -7.45
CA GLN A 89 -3.79 -7.72 -7.95
C GLN A 89 -3.61 -7.70 -9.46
N ALA A 90 -4.57 -7.18 -10.21
CA ALA A 90 -4.48 -7.07 -11.67
C ALA A 90 -3.28 -6.23 -12.12
N ALA A 91 -3.01 -5.11 -11.43
CA ALA A 91 -1.84 -4.28 -11.70
C ALA A 91 -0.52 -5.01 -11.38
N SER A 92 -0.48 -5.79 -10.30
CA SER A 92 0.67 -6.64 -9.98
C SER A 92 0.89 -7.69 -11.05
N GLU A 93 -0.15 -8.43 -11.44
CA GLU A 93 -0.08 -9.44 -12.48
C GLU A 93 0.34 -8.86 -13.84
N ALA A 94 -0.12 -7.66 -14.19
CA ALA A 94 0.28 -6.98 -15.42
C ALA A 94 1.78 -6.66 -15.40
N ARG A 95 2.29 -6.13 -14.28
CA ARG A 95 3.73 -5.89 -14.08
C ARG A 95 4.53 -7.19 -14.13
N GLU A 96 4.02 -8.24 -13.51
CA GLU A 96 4.65 -9.57 -13.53
C GLU A 96 4.69 -10.17 -14.92
N LYS A 97 3.60 -10.08 -15.69
CA LYS A 97 3.56 -10.53 -17.10
C LYS A 97 4.54 -9.74 -17.95
N ALA A 98 4.63 -8.42 -17.75
CA ALA A 98 5.61 -7.59 -18.44
C ALA A 98 7.06 -7.98 -18.10
N LEU A 99 7.35 -8.26 -16.83
CA LEU A 99 8.67 -8.75 -16.40
C LEU A 99 8.94 -10.20 -16.86
N ALA A 100 7.94 -11.08 -16.89
CA ALA A 100 8.06 -12.45 -17.34
C ALA A 100 8.39 -12.56 -18.84
N GLN A 101 8.01 -11.55 -19.64
CA GLN A 101 8.44 -11.41 -21.03
C GLN A 101 9.94 -11.06 -21.16
N GLN A 102 10.64 -10.77 -20.05
CA GLN A 102 12.10 -10.68 -19.95
C GLN A 102 12.64 -11.81 -19.06
N PRO A 103 12.84 -13.03 -19.62
CA PRO A 103 13.06 -14.22 -18.82
C PRO A 103 14.50 -14.30 -18.32
N SER A 104 14.80 -13.60 -17.23
CA SER A 104 16.03 -13.85 -16.47
C SER A 104 15.81 -15.06 -15.53
N PRO A 105 16.76 -16.02 -15.44
CA PRO A 105 16.70 -17.12 -14.46
C PRO A 105 16.50 -16.64 -13.01
N GLN A 106 17.03 -15.47 -12.70
CA GLN A 106 16.90 -14.74 -11.44
C GLN A 106 15.43 -14.43 -11.12
N PHE A 107 14.68 -13.93 -12.11
CA PHE A 107 13.27 -13.59 -11.94
C PHE A 107 12.39 -14.81 -11.64
N LYS A 108 12.64 -15.95 -12.29
CA LYS A 108 11.90 -17.19 -12.00
C LYS A 108 12.13 -17.66 -10.57
N ARG A 109 13.36 -17.57 -10.09
CA ARG A 109 13.74 -17.94 -8.72
C ARG A 109 13.09 -17.02 -7.69
N TYR A 110 13.17 -15.71 -7.91
CA TYR A 110 12.48 -14.70 -7.09
C TYR A 110 10.97 -14.98 -6.97
N LYS A 111 10.28 -15.31 -8.07
CA LYS A 111 8.84 -15.56 -8.05
C LYS A 111 8.44 -16.84 -7.29
N GLN A 112 9.31 -17.84 -7.24
CA GLN A 112 9.08 -19.02 -6.39
C GLN A 112 9.26 -18.66 -4.92
N ASP A 113 10.29 -17.88 -4.59
CA ASP A 113 10.55 -17.44 -3.23
C ASP A 113 9.48 -16.47 -2.70
N GLU A 114 8.99 -15.56 -3.54
CA GLU A 114 7.92 -14.61 -3.19
C GLU A 114 6.64 -15.33 -2.76
N LYS A 115 6.19 -16.34 -3.53
CA LYS A 115 4.99 -17.11 -3.16
C LYS A 115 5.15 -17.82 -1.83
N ARG A 116 6.29 -18.50 -1.64
CA ARG A 116 6.61 -19.21 -0.39
C ARG A 116 6.64 -18.25 0.80
N ILE A 117 7.24 -17.07 0.64
CA ILE A 117 7.33 -16.06 1.71
C ILE A 117 5.94 -15.52 2.06
N VAL A 118 5.09 -15.22 1.07
CA VAL A 118 3.72 -14.77 1.33
C VAL A 118 2.95 -15.83 2.11
N GLU A 119 3.02 -17.09 1.69
CA GLU A 119 2.36 -18.21 2.40
C GLU A 119 2.89 -18.37 3.83
N GLU A 120 4.22 -18.35 4.03
CA GLU A 120 4.85 -18.41 5.35
C GLU A 120 4.39 -17.26 6.26
N VAL A 121 4.41 -16.01 5.78
CA VAL A 121 4.07 -14.83 6.58
C VAL A 121 2.57 -14.77 6.92
N MET A 122 1.72 -15.25 6.01
CA MET A 122 0.27 -15.32 6.25
C MET A 122 -0.09 -16.43 7.23
N ALA A 123 0.70 -17.51 7.29
CA ALA A 123 0.53 -18.61 8.23
C ALA A 123 1.08 -18.32 9.65
N LEU A 124 1.85 -17.24 9.83
CA LEU A 124 2.37 -16.85 11.15
C LEU A 124 1.27 -16.29 12.05
N GLU A 125 1.08 -16.93 13.21
CA GLU A 125 0.17 -16.46 14.25
C GLU A 125 0.66 -15.17 14.93
N ALA A 126 1.98 -15.00 15.05
CA ALA A 126 2.63 -13.79 15.57
C ALA A 126 3.86 -13.43 14.73
N ILE A 127 4.09 -12.13 14.54
CA ILE A 127 5.17 -11.61 13.71
C ILE A 127 6.39 -11.30 14.58
N PRO A 128 7.58 -11.79 14.22
CA PRO A 128 8.79 -11.56 15.00
C PRO A 128 9.24 -10.09 14.97
N ASP A 129 10.13 -9.74 15.89
CA ASP A 129 10.77 -8.42 16.02
C ASP A 129 9.85 -7.24 16.30
N GLY A 130 8.61 -7.51 16.75
CA GLY A 130 7.62 -6.47 17.06
C GLY A 130 7.12 -5.72 15.82
N LEU A 131 7.44 -6.21 14.63
CA LEU A 131 7.01 -5.65 13.36
C LEU A 131 5.53 -5.96 13.11
N SER A 132 4.86 -5.09 12.37
CA SER A 132 3.59 -5.45 11.76
C SER A 132 3.81 -6.52 10.68
N ARG A 133 2.79 -7.35 10.42
CA ARG A 133 2.85 -8.39 9.37
C ARG A 133 3.27 -7.83 8.02
N ASN A 134 2.88 -6.60 7.71
CA ASN A 134 3.24 -5.94 6.45
C ASN A 134 4.69 -5.48 6.41
N GLU A 135 5.25 -4.98 7.52
CA GLU A 135 6.67 -4.63 7.62
C GLU A 135 7.54 -5.88 7.49
N TYR A 136 7.16 -6.97 8.18
CA TYR A 136 7.86 -8.24 8.10
C TYR A 136 7.79 -8.86 6.70
N LEU A 137 6.61 -8.84 6.06
CA LEU A 137 6.47 -9.28 4.66
C LEU A 137 7.37 -8.47 3.73
N ARG A 138 7.37 -7.14 3.86
CA ARG A 138 8.19 -6.25 3.04
C ARG A 138 9.67 -6.56 3.20
N GLN A 139 10.14 -6.77 4.43
CA GLN A 139 11.53 -7.13 4.71
C GLN A 139 11.91 -8.47 4.03
N ARG A 140 11.09 -9.51 4.22
CA ARG A 140 11.34 -10.84 3.65
C ARG A 140 11.37 -10.83 2.12
N LEU A 141 10.46 -10.10 1.49
CA LEU A 141 10.43 -9.96 0.03
C LEU A 141 11.63 -9.18 -0.51
N GLN A 142 12.10 -8.17 0.23
CA GLN A 142 13.31 -7.43 -0.10
C GLN A 142 14.55 -8.34 -0.04
N GLU A 143 14.70 -9.15 1.01
CA GLU A 143 15.80 -10.13 1.15
C GLU A 143 15.79 -11.16 0.01
N ALA A 144 14.61 -11.69 -0.34
CA ALA A 144 14.48 -12.64 -1.45
C ALA A 144 14.85 -12.02 -2.80
N ARG A 145 14.52 -10.74 -3.00
CA ARG A 145 14.92 -10.00 -4.19
C ARG A 145 16.43 -9.81 -4.24
N GLU A 146 17.06 -9.43 -3.13
CA GLU A 146 18.53 -9.29 -3.06
C GLU A 146 19.25 -10.62 -3.31
N GLN A 147 18.71 -11.74 -2.81
CA GLN A 147 19.25 -13.07 -3.07
C GLN A 147 19.09 -13.51 -4.52
N ALA A 148 17.98 -13.13 -5.17
CA ALA A 148 17.73 -13.48 -6.56
C ALA A 148 18.61 -12.70 -7.55
N TYR A 149 19.04 -11.48 -7.18
CA TYR A 149 19.82 -10.57 -8.04
C TYR A 149 21.27 -10.36 -7.60
N ARG A 150 21.74 -11.08 -6.57
CA ARG A 150 23.17 -11.25 -6.26
C ARG A 150 23.84 -12.24 -7.21
#